data_AF-A0AAW0E693-F1
#
_entry.id   AF-A0AAW0E693-F1
#
_cell.length_a   1.000
_cell.length_b   1.000
_cell.length_c   1.000
_cell.angle_alpha   90.00
_cell.angle_beta   90.00
_cell.angle_gamma   90.00
#
_symmetry.space_group_name_H-M   'P 1'
#
loop_
_entity.id
_entity.type
_entity.pdbx_description
1 polymer ?
#
loop_
_entity_poly.entity_id
_entity_poly.type
_entity_poly.pdbx_seq_one_letter_code
_entity_poly.pdbx_strand_id
1 'polypeptide(L)'
;MSFESLQKRYEAAGQGHLLKFWPQLSESERKALADQLDALDIERVNRIYKKAVDAEAEANDPKVTQAPIEPLPEAASESVTDAAKAKEWRRIGLEAISRGEVGVLLMAGGQGTRLGSSAPKGCYDIGLPSHASLFQYQAERIDRLQTVAEQECNKSAGSVIIPWYVMTSGPTRRDTEDYFKSHSYFGLQAKNVIFFEQGTLPCLTMDGKVLLDSPSHVAVAPDGNGGLYAATRSPLSPNDKSHTVLSDLAKRKILYVHAYCVDNCLVRVADPVFLGYSIQKQADCAAKVVPKTQPTESVGVVACRGDKYSVVEYSEISKEQAERRDPKTGQLAFRAGNIANHFYTTAYLNQVEKFEDDLAFHIARKKIPHIDLETGEFVKPSKPNGMKLEMFVFDVFPYTERFAVLEVERKEEFSPLKNAPGTGSDDPETSRADLLAQHKRFLERAGATVKDGVEIEVTPLASYAGEGLESVKGKTFSKSGVANSVEELDALV
;
A
#
# COMPACT_ATOMS: atom_id res chain seq x y z
N MET A 1 19.32 7.01 -28.50
CA MET A 1 20.11 8.23 -28.83
C MET A 1 21.55 7.89 -29.26
N SER A 2 22.32 8.79 -29.91
CA SER A 2 23.77 8.58 -30.15
C SER A 2 24.58 8.85 -28.87
N PHE A 3 25.80 8.29 -28.75
CA PHE A 3 26.67 8.55 -27.59
C PHE A 3 26.92 10.04 -27.36
N GLU A 4 27.25 10.80 -28.41
CA GLU A 4 27.49 12.25 -28.31
C GLU A 4 26.27 13.01 -27.78
N SER A 5 25.07 12.60 -28.18
CA SER A 5 23.83 13.22 -27.70
C SER A 5 23.56 12.90 -26.23
N LEU A 6 23.80 11.65 -25.79
CA LEU A 6 23.70 11.25 -24.40
C LEU A 6 24.72 11.99 -23.54
N GLN A 7 25.97 12.04 -23.98
CA GLN A 7 27.04 12.75 -23.31
C GLN A 7 26.69 14.22 -23.11
N LYS A 8 26.29 14.92 -24.17
CA LYS A 8 25.92 16.33 -24.10
C LYS A 8 24.74 16.58 -23.15
N ARG A 9 23.70 15.72 -23.17
CA ARG A 9 22.54 15.85 -22.28
C ARG A 9 22.93 15.69 -20.82
N TYR A 10 23.68 14.64 -20.50
CA TYR A 10 24.07 14.36 -19.11
C TYR A 10 25.12 15.33 -18.60
N GLU A 11 26.05 15.82 -19.43
CA GLU A 11 26.95 16.92 -19.06
C GLU A 11 26.18 18.21 -18.76
N ALA A 12 25.21 18.59 -19.60
CA ALA A 12 24.36 19.75 -19.38
C ALA A 12 23.51 19.64 -18.09
N ALA A 13 23.10 18.42 -17.74
CA ALA A 13 22.40 18.13 -16.49
C ALA A 13 23.34 18.03 -15.26
N GLY A 14 24.66 18.17 -15.44
CA GLY A 14 25.65 18.03 -14.37
C GLY A 14 25.89 16.59 -13.92
N GLN A 15 25.55 15.60 -14.75
CA GLN A 15 25.56 14.16 -14.47
C GLN A 15 26.46 13.38 -15.47
N GLY A 16 27.41 14.07 -16.10
CA GLY A 16 28.31 13.49 -17.12
C GLY A 16 29.19 12.35 -16.59
N HIS A 17 29.40 12.25 -15.27
CA HIS A 17 30.18 11.18 -14.64
C HIS A 17 29.57 9.79 -14.86
N LEU A 18 28.28 9.68 -15.19
CA LEU A 18 27.63 8.41 -15.50
C LEU A 18 28.23 7.71 -16.73
N LEU A 19 28.92 8.45 -17.59
CA LEU A 19 29.58 7.92 -18.79
C LEU A 19 31.09 7.74 -18.59
N LYS A 20 31.62 7.90 -17.36
CA LYS A 20 33.06 7.83 -17.07
C LYS A 20 33.69 6.52 -17.54
N PHE A 21 33.00 5.40 -17.34
CA PHE A 21 33.51 4.07 -17.71
C PHE A 21 33.16 3.65 -19.14
N TRP A 22 32.43 4.47 -19.90
CA TRP A 22 31.99 4.15 -21.27
C TRP A 22 33.09 3.60 -22.19
N PRO A 23 34.34 4.13 -22.19
CA PRO A 23 35.41 3.60 -23.03
C PRO A 23 35.79 2.14 -22.71
N GLN A 24 35.56 1.70 -21.48
CA GLN A 24 35.92 0.37 -20.97
C GLN A 24 34.78 -0.65 -21.14
N LEU A 25 33.56 -0.19 -21.41
CA LEU A 25 32.39 -1.05 -21.56
C LEU A 25 32.39 -1.81 -22.88
N SER A 26 31.93 -3.06 -22.83
CA SER A 26 31.55 -3.84 -24.01
C SER A 26 30.38 -3.20 -24.77
N GLU A 27 30.16 -3.63 -26.01
CA GLU A 27 29.05 -3.13 -26.82
C GLU A 27 27.67 -3.39 -26.18
N SER A 28 27.48 -4.57 -25.58
CA SER A 28 26.26 -4.91 -24.85
C SER A 28 26.04 -4.03 -23.62
N GLU A 29 27.10 -3.74 -22.87
CA GLU A 29 27.03 -2.87 -21.69
C GLU A 29 26.74 -1.42 -22.07
N ARG A 30 27.39 -0.91 -23.14
CA ARG A 30 27.10 0.42 -23.69
C ARG A 30 25.65 0.54 -24.13
N LYS A 31 25.12 -0.49 -24.79
CA LYS A 31 23.72 -0.52 -25.20
C LYS A 31 22.78 -0.51 -23.99
N ALA A 32 23.02 -1.35 -23.00
CA ALA A 32 22.19 -1.42 -21.79
C ALA A 32 22.18 -0.09 -21.02
N LEU A 33 23.37 0.50 -20.81
CA LEU A 33 23.49 1.80 -20.16
C LEU A 33 22.80 2.89 -20.98
N ALA A 34 23.01 2.93 -22.30
CA ALA A 34 22.34 3.92 -23.16
C ALA A 34 20.83 3.80 -23.11
N ASP A 35 20.27 2.59 -23.17
CA ASP A 35 18.83 2.36 -23.10
C ASP A 35 18.29 2.81 -21.73
N GLN A 36 19.02 2.56 -20.63
CA GLN A 36 18.66 3.03 -19.29
C GLN A 36 18.69 4.56 -19.17
N LEU A 37 19.72 5.22 -19.70
CA LEU A 37 19.86 6.68 -19.67
C LEU A 37 18.88 7.39 -20.62
N ASP A 38 18.49 6.76 -21.74
CA ASP A 38 17.47 7.29 -22.66
C ASP A 38 16.08 7.29 -21.99
N ALA A 39 15.77 6.21 -21.25
CA ALA A 39 14.52 6.08 -20.49
C ALA A 39 14.43 7.01 -19.26
N LEU A 40 15.56 7.51 -18.76
CA LEU A 40 15.61 8.35 -17.57
C LEU A 40 15.43 9.84 -17.95
N ASP A 41 14.39 10.48 -17.41
CA ASP A 41 14.25 11.94 -17.44
C ASP A 41 15.17 12.57 -16.38
N ILE A 42 16.43 12.77 -16.74
CA ILE A 42 17.46 13.31 -15.83
C ILE A 42 17.15 14.74 -15.39
N GLU A 43 16.49 15.53 -16.23
CA GLU A 43 16.04 16.87 -15.90
C GLU A 43 14.96 16.81 -14.81
N ARG A 44 14.02 15.86 -14.88
CA ARG A 44 13.05 15.59 -13.81
C ARG A 44 13.73 15.14 -12.53
N VAL A 45 14.71 14.25 -12.60
CA VAL A 45 15.48 13.81 -11.41
C VAL A 45 16.13 15.00 -10.70
N ASN A 46 16.77 15.91 -11.45
CA ASN A 46 17.36 17.12 -10.88
C ASN A 46 16.31 18.05 -10.25
N ARG A 47 15.13 18.22 -10.87
CA ARG A 47 14.02 18.99 -10.29
C ARG A 47 13.52 18.37 -8.99
N ILE A 48 13.33 17.05 -8.97
CA ILE A 48 12.90 16.29 -7.79
C ILE A 48 13.93 16.45 -6.66
N TYR A 49 15.22 16.25 -6.94
CA TYR A 49 16.29 16.42 -5.96
C TYR A 49 16.29 17.83 -5.37
N LYS A 50 16.28 18.85 -6.23
CA LYS A 50 16.30 20.25 -5.80
C LYS A 50 15.11 20.54 -4.87
N LYS A 51 13.91 20.14 -5.28
CA LYS A 51 12.70 20.37 -4.50
C LYS A 51 12.71 19.63 -3.16
N ALA A 52 13.19 18.38 -3.13
CA ALA A 52 13.30 17.60 -1.91
C ALA A 52 14.28 18.25 -0.91
N VAL A 53 15.44 18.73 -1.39
CA VAL A 53 16.43 19.42 -0.56
C VAL A 53 15.92 20.78 -0.08
N ASP A 54 15.27 21.55 -0.97
CA ASP A 54 14.69 22.85 -0.62
C ASP A 54 13.59 22.67 0.44
N ALA A 55 12.70 21.68 0.28
CA ALA A 55 11.66 21.35 1.26
C ALA A 55 12.22 20.88 2.61
N GLU A 56 13.25 20.04 2.63
CA GLU A 56 13.91 19.62 3.88
C GLU A 56 14.62 20.81 4.56
N ALA A 57 15.22 21.72 3.79
CA ALA A 57 15.86 22.92 4.32
C ALA A 57 14.82 23.88 4.94
N GLU A 58 13.71 24.15 4.24
CA GLU A 58 12.58 24.94 4.77
C GLU A 58 11.98 24.29 6.02
N ALA A 59 11.89 22.96 6.04
CA ALA A 59 11.37 22.23 7.19
C ALA A 59 12.23 22.40 8.45
N ASN A 60 13.53 22.66 8.28
CA ASN A 60 14.51 22.82 9.35
C ASN A 60 14.88 24.28 9.64
N ASP A 61 14.40 25.25 8.85
CA ASP A 61 14.73 26.66 9.07
C ASP A 61 13.86 27.25 10.20
N PRO A 62 14.44 27.63 11.35
CA PRO A 62 13.69 28.22 12.47
C PRO A 62 13.06 29.58 12.13
N LYS A 63 13.42 30.21 11.00
CA LYS A 63 12.82 31.46 10.53
C LYS A 63 11.56 31.24 9.70
N VAL A 64 11.37 30.04 9.16
CA VAL A 64 10.18 29.69 8.39
C VAL A 64 9.09 29.29 9.38
N THR A 65 8.03 30.09 9.45
CA THR A 65 6.85 29.73 10.25
C THR A 65 6.06 28.69 9.48
N GLN A 66 6.20 27.42 9.86
CA GLN A 66 5.36 26.36 9.31
C GLN A 66 3.91 26.52 9.77
N ALA A 67 2.98 26.10 8.92
CA ALA A 67 1.59 25.97 9.33
C ALA A 67 1.52 25.00 10.53
N PRO A 68 0.71 25.32 11.56
CA PRO A 68 0.61 24.50 12.75
C PRO A 68 0.07 23.11 12.39
N ILE A 69 0.65 22.10 13.04
CA ILE A 69 0.14 20.73 12.99
C ILE A 69 -0.84 20.58 14.15
N GLU A 70 -2.11 20.39 13.81
CA GLU A 70 -3.18 20.17 14.78
C GLU A 70 -3.79 18.77 14.63
N PRO A 71 -4.34 18.21 15.73
CA PRO A 71 -5.08 16.96 15.67
C PRO A 71 -6.21 16.99 14.64
N LEU A 72 -6.55 15.82 14.12
CA LEU A 72 -7.72 15.68 13.25
C LEU A 72 -8.98 16.20 13.96
N PRO A 73 -9.76 17.11 13.36
CA PRO A 73 -10.99 17.59 13.96
C PRO A 73 -11.98 16.46 14.22
N GLU A 74 -12.67 16.48 15.36
CA GLU A 74 -13.65 15.44 15.74
C GLU A 74 -14.72 15.23 14.66
N ALA A 75 -15.17 16.29 14.00
CA ALA A 75 -16.16 16.22 12.92
C ALA A 75 -15.63 15.61 11.61
N ALA A 76 -14.31 15.52 11.43
CA ALA A 76 -13.67 14.97 10.23
C ALA A 76 -13.53 13.43 10.28
N SER A 77 -13.78 12.82 11.45
CA SER A 77 -13.69 11.37 11.65
C SER A 77 -15.01 10.81 12.16
N GLU A 78 -15.43 9.66 11.63
CA GLU A 78 -16.45 8.82 12.27
C GLU A 78 -15.87 7.46 12.63
N SER A 79 -16.57 6.71 13.48
CA SER A 79 -16.17 5.38 13.91
C SER A 79 -17.25 4.36 13.57
N VAL A 80 -16.85 3.12 13.35
CA VAL A 80 -17.75 1.98 13.09
C VAL A 80 -18.51 1.49 14.33
N THR A 81 -18.42 2.18 15.46
CA THR A 81 -19.09 1.82 16.72
C THR A 81 -20.62 1.93 16.68
N ASP A 82 -21.17 2.77 15.80
CA ASP A 82 -22.61 2.85 15.54
C ASP A 82 -23.04 1.76 14.55
N ALA A 83 -23.65 0.69 15.07
CA ALA A 83 -24.09 -0.45 14.28
C ALA A 83 -25.13 -0.10 13.19
N ALA A 84 -25.97 0.91 13.42
CA ALA A 84 -26.98 1.32 12.44
C ALA A 84 -26.33 2.04 11.25
N LYS A 85 -25.39 2.96 11.53
CA LYS A 85 -24.58 3.60 10.48
C LYS A 85 -23.72 2.60 9.73
N ALA A 86 -23.03 1.71 10.44
CA ALA A 86 -22.18 0.69 9.83
C ALA A 86 -22.98 -0.22 8.88
N LYS A 87 -24.21 -0.60 9.26
CA LYS A 87 -25.12 -1.39 8.40
C LYS A 87 -25.53 -0.62 7.15
N GLU A 88 -25.85 0.66 7.28
CA GLU A 88 -26.22 1.51 6.14
C GLU A 88 -25.03 1.72 5.19
N TRP A 89 -23.84 2.01 5.72
CA TRP A 89 -22.63 2.10 4.91
C TRP A 89 -22.35 0.78 4.19
N ARG A 90 -22.44 -0.36 4.88
CA ARG A 90 -22.30 -1.69 4.24
C ARG A 90 -23.26 -1.86 3.07
N ARG A 91 -24.53 -1.47 3.24
CA ARG A 91 -25.53 -1.54 2.16
C ARG A 91 -25.11 -0.69 0.95
N ILE A 92 -24.75 0.58 1.16
CA ILE A 92 -24.30 1.48 0.08
C ILE A 92 -23.08 0.92 -0.65
N GLY A 93 -22.10 0.40 0.09
CA GLY A 93 -20.88 -0.18 -0.48
C GLY A 93 -21.15 -1.45 -1.29
N LEU A 94 -21.96 -2.38 -0.75
CA LEU A 94 -22.36 -3.58 -1.49
C LEU A 94 -23.16 -3.25 -2.75
N GLU A 95 -24.02 -2.24 -2.71
CA GLU A 95 -24.73 -1.78 -3.89
C GLU A 95 -23.79 -1.27 -4.98
N ALA A 96 -22.77 -0.47 -4.62
CA ALA A 96 -21.74 -0.02 -5.56
C ALA A 96 -20.93 -1.18 -6.15
N ILE A 97 -20.53 -2.15 -5.30
CA ILE A 97 -19.86 -3.39 -5.74
C ILE A 97 -20.75 -4.14 -6.73
N SER A 98 -22.03 -4.34 -6.40
CA SER A 98 -22.99 -5.08 -7.24
C SER A 98 -23.27 -4.44 -8.61
N ARG A 99 -22.98 -3.14 -8.75
CA ARG A 99 -23.08 -2.38 -10.01
C ARG A 99 -21.78 -2.41 -10.82
N GLY A 100 -20.72 -3.05 -10.31
CA GLY A 100 -19.41 -3.07 -10.94
C GLY A 100 -18.71 -1.71 -10.91
N GLU A 101 -19.00 -0.88 -9.90
CA GLU A 101 -18.45 0.48 -9.77
C GLU A 101 -17.17 0.54 -8.93
N VAL A 102 -16.72 -0.59 -8.38
CA VAL A 102 -15.62 -0.68 -7.41
C VAL A 102 -14.46 -1.50 -7.94
N GLY A 103 -13.26 -0.91 -7.92
CA GLY A 103 -11.99 -1.60 -8.17
C GLY A 103 -11.08 -1.56 -6.95
N VAL A 104 -10.06 -2.40 -6.96
CA VAL A 104 -9.10 -2.50 -5.85
C VAL A 104 -7.70 -2.31 -6.37
N LEU A 105 -6.91 -1.50 -5.67
CA LEU A 105 -5.51 -1.26 -5.97
C LEU A 105 -4.63 -1.76 -4.83
N LEU A 106 -3.78 -2.74 -5.12
CA LEU A 106 -2.83 -3.28 -4.17
C LEU A 106 -1.44 -2.70 -4.39
N MET A 107 -0.85 -2.14 -3.33
CA MET A 107 0.54 -1.74 -3.30
C MET A 107 1.43 -2.91 -2.83
N ALA A 108 2.04 -3.62 -3.78
CA ALA A 108 2.89 -4.80 -3.58
C ALA A 108 4.32 -4.64 -4.14
N GLY A 109 4.83 -3.40 -4.17
CA GLY A 109 6.17 -3.10 -4.69
C GLY A 109 7.33 -3.59 -3.80
N GLY A 110 7.07 -3.88 -2.52
CA GLY A 110 8.09 -4.27 -1.55
C GLY A 110 8.50 -5.75 -1.59
N GLN A 111 9.79 -6.01 -1.50
CA GLN A 111 10.33 -7.37 -1.25
C GLN A 111 10.16 -7.79 0.22
N GLY A 112 10.08 -9.10 0.46
CA GLY A 112 10.03 -9.71 1.80
C GLY A 112 11.36 -9.75 2.56
N THR A 113 12.38 -9.00 2.15
CA THR A 113 13.76 -9.15 2.66
C THR A 113 13.91 -8.91 4.15
N ARG A 114 13.15 -7.98 4.73
CA ARG A 114 13.12 -7.75 6.20
C ARG A 114 12.56 -8.95 6.98
N LEU A 115 11.78 -9.80 6.31
CA LEU A 115 11.21 -11.03 6.86
C LEU A 115 12.15 -12.24 6.67
N GLY A 116 13.32 -12.05 6.06
CA GLY A 116 14.22 -13.14 5.68
C GLY A 116 13.79 -13.89 4.41
N SER A 117 12.86 -13.34 3.62
CA SER A 117 12.39 -13.93 2.36
C SER A 117 12.94 -13.20 1.13
N SER A 118 13.33 -13.95 0.10
CA SER A 118 13.68 -13.39 -1.22
C SER A 118 12.46 -13.15 -2.10
N ALA A 119 11.31 -13.75 -1.78
CA ALA A 119 10.08 -13.62 -2.55
C ALA A 119 9.39 -12.26 -2.31
N PRO A 120 8.47 -11.83 -3.21
CA PRO A 120 7.56 -10.73 -2.93
C PRO A 120 6.80 -10.94 -1.62
N LYS A 121 6.56 -9.87 -0.86
CA LYS A 121 5.96 -9.98 0.48
C LYS A 121 4.57 -10.64 0.46
N GLY A 122 3.78 -10.44 -0.60
CA GLY A 122 2.46 -11.08 -0.72
C GLY A 122 2.50 -12.60 -0.80
N CYS A 123 3.62 -13.21 -1.17
CA CYS A 123 3.80 -14.66 -1.20
C CYS A 123 4.12 -15.25 0.19
N TYR A 124 4.26 -14.42 1.22
CA TYR A 124 4.68 -14.85 2.54
C TYR A 124 3.57 -15.68 3.22
N ASP A 125 3.96 -16.82 3.78
CA ASP A 125 3.14 -17.68 4.64
C ASP A 125 3.44 -17.36 6.11
N ILE A 126 2.42 -16.93 6.86
CA ILE A 126 2.52 -16.58 8.27
C ILE A 126 2.30 -17.80 9.21
N GLY A 127 2.14 -19.00 8.65
CA GLY A 127 1.98 -20.25 9.39
C GLY A 127 0.54 -20.51 9.85
N LEU A 128 -0.47 -20.02 9.12
CA LEU A 128 -1.87 -20.38 9.38
C LEU A 128 -2.09 -21.89 9.15
N PRO A 129 -3.13 -22.51 9.76
CA PRO A 129 -3.49 -23.90 9.48
C PRO A 129 -3.59 -24.25 7.98
N SER A 130 -4.06 -23.32 7.14
CA SER A 130 -4.15 -23.45 5.68
C SER A 130 -2.82 -23.28 4.94
N HIS A 131 -1.80 -22.69 5.57
CA HIS A 131 -0.59 -22.18 4.93
C HIS A 131 -0.85 -21.20 3.75
N ALA A 132 -2.02 -20.56 3.73
CA ALA A 132 -2.35 -19.57 2.72
C ALA A 132 -1.43 -18.34 2.80
N SER A 133 -0.96 -17.87 1.64
CA SER A 133 -0.20 -16.63 1.56
C SER A 133 -1.09 -15.40 1.69
N LEU A 134 -0.48 -14.23 1.94
CA LEU A 134 -1.21 -12.96 1.97
C LEU A 134 -1.95 -12.68 0.64
N PHE A 135 -1.36 -13.02 -0.51
CA PHE A 135 -2.04 -12.89 -1.81
C PHE A 135 -3.26 -13.78 -1.92
N GLN A 136 -3.17 -15.05 -1.51
CA GLN A 136 -4.31 -15.96 -1.53
C GLN A 136 -5.44 -15.44 -0.63
N TYR A 137 -5.11 -15.04 0.59
CA TYR A 137 -6.09 -14.53 1.56
C TYR A 137 -6.82 -13.28 1.04
N GLN A 138 -6.10 -12.38 0.37
CA GLN A 138 -6.67 -11.18 -0.23
C GLN A 138 -7.53 -11.50 -1.47
N ALA A 139 -7.11 -12.46 -2.29
CA ALA A 139 -7.87 -12.91 -3.45
C ALA A 139 -9.20 -13.57 -3.04
N GLU A 140 -9.17 -14.44 -2.03
CA GLU A 140 -10.36 -15.12 -1.50
C GLU A 140 -11.33 -14.11 -0.85
N ARG A 141 -10.81 -13.04 -0.20
CA ARG A 141 -11.67 -11.92 0.28
C ARG A 141 -12.40 -11.22 -0.87
N ILE A 142 -11.72 -11.00 -2.01
CA ILE A 142 -12.35 -10.43 -3.20
C ILE A 142 -13.43 -11.38 -3.72
N ASP A 143 -13.10 -12.66 -3.88
CA ASP A 143 -14.02 -13.67 -4.41
C ASP A 143 -15.28 -13.81 -3.54
N ARG A 144 -15.09 -13.92 -2.22
CA ARG A 144 -16.18 -13.96 -1.26
C ARG A 144 -17.06 -12.71 -1.35
N LEU A 145 -16.47 -11.53 -1.44
CA LEU A 145 -17.24 -10.30 -1.47
C LEU A 145 -18.07 -10.15 -2.75
N GLN A 146 -17.57 -10.64 -3.90
CA GLN A 146 -18.38 -10.75 -5.12
C GLN A 146 -19.60 -11.64 -4.87
N THR A 147 -19.40 -12.81 -4.25
CA THR A 147 -20.48 -13.74 -3.90
C THR A 147 -21.49 -13.11 -2.93
N VAL A 148 -21.02 -12.41 -1.88
CA VAL A 148 -21.88 -11.72 -0.90
C VAL A 148 -22.70 -10.62 -1.58
N ALA A 149 -22.09 -9.81 -2.45
CA ALA A 149 -22.80 -8.79 -3.20
C ALA A 149 -23.83 -9.39 -4.15
N GLU A 150 -23.55 -10.54 -4.77
CA GLU A 150 -24.52 -11.25 -5.61
C GLU A 150 -25.74 -11.71 -4.84
N GLN A 151 -25.52 -12.36 -3.69
CA GLN A 151 -26.58 -12.88 -2.83
C GLN A 151 -27.43 -11.75 -2.26
N GLU A 152 -26.81 -10.71 -1.68
CA GLU A 152 -27.55 -9.66 -0.97
C GLU A 152 -28.18 -8.62 -1.90
N CYS A 153 -27.60 -8.38 -3.08
CA CYS A 153 -28.14 -7.43 -4.06
C CYS A 153 -28.93 -8.11 -5.19
N ASN A 154 -29.28 -9.40 -5.04
CA ASN A 154 -30.05 -10.18 -6.00
C ASN A 154 -29.47 -10.15 -7.43
N LYS A 155 -28.16 -10.34 -7.56
CA LYS A 155 -27.48 -10.46 -8.87
C LYS A 155 -27.32 -11.93 -9.24
N SER A 156 -27.12 -12.18 -10.53
CA SER A 156 -26.80 -13.54 -11.01
C SER A 156 -25.42 -13.95 -10.51
N ALA A 157 -25.26 -15.25 -10.21
CA ALA A 157 -23.97 -15.78 -9.80
C ALA A 157 -22.88 -15.53 -10.87
N GLY A 158 -21.71 -15.07 -10.44
CA GLY A 158 -20.57 -14.71 -11.30
C GLY A 158 -20.74 -13.43 -12.14
N SER A 159 -21.75 -12.61 -11.85
CA SER A 159 -21.99 -11.33 -12.55
C SER A 159 -21.33 -10.12 -11.90
N VAL A 160 -20.99 -10.21 -10.61
CA VAL A 160 -20.33 -9.12 -9.88
C VAL A 160 -18.83 -9.31 -9.96
N ILE A 161 -18.13 -8.28 -10.45
CA ILE A 161 -16.68 -8.30 -10.65
C ILE A 161 -16.04 -7.13 -9.92
N ILE A 162 -15.03 -7.43 -9.10
CA ILE A 162 -14.14 -6.44 -8.49
C ILE A 162 -12.76 -6.59 -9.16
N PRO A 163 -12.38 -5.75 -10.12
CA PRO A 163 -11.06 -5.82 -10.73
C PRO A 163 -9.96 -5.47 -9.72
N TRP A 164 -8.89 -6.27 -9.75
CA TRP A 164 -7.76 -6.14 -8.84
C TRP A 164 -6.51 -5.68 -9.60
N TYR A 165 -6.07 -4.46 -9.32
CA TYR A 165 -4.88 -3.86 -9.89
C TYR A 165 -3.71 -4.05 -8.92
N VAL A 166 -2.76 -4.90 -9.28
CA VAL A 166 -1.62 -5.27 -8.43
C VAL A 166 -0.39 -4.50 -8.88
N MET A 167 0.00 -3.50 -8.08
CA MET A 167 1.21 -2.71 -8.31
C MET A 167 2.43 -3.44 -7.77
N THR A 168 3.37 -3.80 -8.64
CA THR A 168 4.66 -4.39 -8.28
C THR A 168 5.80 -3.40 -8.47
N SER A 169 7.02 -3.78 -8.09
CA SER A 169 8.25 -3.13 -8.55
C SER A 169 8.91 -4.00 -9.62
N GLY A 170 9.86 -3.46 -10.38
CA GLY A 170 10.63 -4.25 -11.35
C GLY A 170 11.16 -5.58 -10.77
N PRO A 171 11.83 -5.56 -9.60
CA PRO A 171 12.31 -6.79 -8.96
C PRO A 171 11.22 -7.77 -8.48
N THR A 172 10.00 -7.32 -8.19
CA THR A 172 8.92 -8.21 -7.71
C THR A 172 7.95 -8.65 -8.79
N ARG A 173 7.96 -8.02 -9.98
CA ARG A 173 6.97 -8.25 -11.04
C ARG A 173 6.86 -9.71 -11.44
N ARG A 174 7.98 -10.28 -11.91
CA ARG A 174 8.00 -11.62 -12.51
C ARG A 174 7.54 -12.67 -11.50
N ASP A 175 8.16 -12.68 -10.32
CA ASP A 175 7.85 -13.64 -9.27
C ASP A 175 6.40 -13.53 -8.80
N THR A 176 5.84 -12.31 -8.77
CA THR A 176 4.42 -12.10 -8.44
C THR A 176 3.52 -12.68 -9.52
N GLU A 177 3.75 -12.38 -10.80
CA GLU A 177 2.94 -12.94 -11.89
C GLU A 177 3.03 -14.47 -11.96
N ASP A 178 4.23 -15.02 -11.82
CA ASP A 178 4.47 -16.47 -11.87
C ASP A 178 3.76 -17.15 -10.70
N TYR A 179 3.78 -16.54 -9.50
CA TYR A 179 3.06 -17.04 -8.33
C TYR A 179 1.54 -17.03 -8.53
N PHE A 180 0.96 -15.97 -9.09
CA PHE A 180 -0.47 -15.94 -9.41
C PHE A 180 -0.85 -16.99 -10.47
N LYS A 181 -0.05 -17.13 -11.53
CA LYS A 181 -0.28 -18.13 -12.59
C LYS A 181 -0.21 -19.55 -12.03
N SER A 182 0.78 -19.86 -11.19
CA SER A 182 0.95 -21.20 -10.61
C SER A 182 -0.20 -21.58 -9.65
N HIS A 183 -0.89 -20.60 -9.08
CA HIS A 183 -2.05 -20.81 -8.19
C HIS A 183 -3.38 -20.55 -8.90
N SER A 184 -3.41 -20.53 -10.24
CA SER A 184 -4.63 -20.28 -11.03
C SER A 184 -5.40 -19.04 -10.58
N TYR A 185 -4.67 -17.96 -10.26
CA TYR A 185 -5.21 -16.68 -9.78
C TYR A 185 -6.09 -16.81 -8.52
N PHE A 186 -5.88 -17.87 -7.72
CA PHE A 186 -6.61 -18.15 -6.48
C PHE A 186 -8.14 -18.21 -6.68
N GLY A 187 -8.59 -18.67 -7.86
CA GLY A 187 -10.00 -18.77 -8.22
C GLY A 187 -10.57 -17.53 -8.94
N LEU A 188 -9.87 -16.39 -8.91
CA LEU A 188 -10.28 -15.21 -9.67
C LEU A 188 -10.06 -15.40 -11.17
N GLN A 189 -10.88 -14.71 -11.99
CA GLN A 189 -10.68 -14.72 -13.44
C GLN A 189 -9.42 -13.90 -13.80
N ALA A 190 -8.46 -14.53 -14.48
CA ALA A 190 -7.17 -13.91 -14.85
C ALA A 190 -7.30 -12.51 -15.51
N LYS A 191 -8.31 -12.30 -16.35
CA LYS A 191 -8.58 -11.01 -17.03
C LYS A 191 -8.98 -9.87 -16.09
N ASN A 192 -9.28 -10.17 -14.82
CA ASN A 192 -9.67 -9.21 -13.79
C ASN A 192 -8.56 -8.99 -12.74
N VAL A 193 -7.38 -9.61 -12.92
CA VAL A 193 -6.18 -9.35 -12.14
C VAL A 193 -5.15 -8.68 -13.06
N ILE A 194 -4.95 -7.39 -12.87
CA ILE A 194 -4.14 -6.53 -13.74
C ILE A 194 -2.85 -6.15 -13.03
N PHE A 195 -1.73 -6.64 -13.53
CA PHE A 195 -0.41 -6.28 -13.00
C PHE A 195 0.15 -5.05 -13.69
N PHE A 196 0.70 -4.14 -12.91
CA PHE A 196 1.41 -2.96 -13.39
C PHE A 196 2.59 -2.65 -12.46
N GLU A 197 3.56 -1.89 -12.96
CA GLU A 197 4.77 -1.58 -12.22
C GLU A 197 4.80 -0.11 -11.81
N GLN A 198 5.22 0.12 -10.58
CA GLN A 198 5.64 1.45 -10.16
C GLN A 198 6.98 1.82 -10.80
N GLY A 199 7.24 3.12 -10.84
CA GLY A 199 8.49 3.66 -11.36
C GLY A 199 9.70 3.33 -10.48
N THR A 200 10.85 3.81 -10.94
CA THR A 200 12.05 3.87 -10.11
C THR A 200 12.66 5.26 -10.22
N LEU A 201 13.37 5.66 -9.18
CA LEU A 201 14.22 6.84 -9.19
C LEU A 201 15.68 6.43 -8.98
N PRO A 202 16.63 7.14 -9.61
CA PRO A 202 18.04 6.96 -9.32
C PRO A 202 18.34 7.26 -7.86
N CYS A 203 19.23 6.46 -7.28
CA CYS A 203 19.86 6.78 -6.01
C CYS A 203 20.84 7.93 -6.20
N LEU A 204 20.84 8.89 -5.28
CA LEU A 204 21.67 10.09 -5.38
C LEU A 204 22.69 10.14 -4.25
N THR A 205 23.84 10.76 -4.49
CA THR A 205 24.73 11.25 -3.43
C THR A 205 24.07 12.41 -2.67
N MET A 206 24.67 12.83 -1.56
CA MET A 206 24.15 13.97 -0.78
C MET A 206 24.15 15.29 -1.57
N ASP A 207 25.07 15.46 -2.51
CA ASP A 207 25.18 16.59 -3.44
C ASP A 207 24.42 16.40 -4.76
N GLY A 208 23.55 15.38 -4.85
CA GLY A 208 22.62 15.20 -5.96
C GLY A 208 23.18 14.51 -7.20
N LYS A 209 24.34 13.86 -7.12
CA LYS A 209 24.90 13.06 -8.22
C LYS A 209 24.26 11.69 -8.25
N VAL A 210 23.87 11.23 -9.44
CA VAL A 210 23.35 9.87 -9.63
C VAL A 210 24.45 8.86 -9.34
N LEU A 211 24.13 7.82 -8.55
CA LEU A 211 25.04 6.73 -8.23
C LEU A 211 25.01 5.64 -9.32
N LEU A 212 26.17 5.06 -9.60
CA LEU A 212 26.32 3.83 -10.38
C LEU A 212 26.54 2.66 -9.42
N ASP A 213 25.86 1.52 -9.63
CA ASP A 213 26.11 0.27 -8.88
C ASP A 213 27.04 -0.70 -9.62
N SER A 214 27.26 -0.47 -10.91
CA SER A 214 28.30 -1.07 -11.75
C SER A 214 28.74 -0.07 -12.82
N PRO A 215 29.88 -0.29 -13.52
CA PRO A 215 30.37 0.63 -14.54
C PRO A 215 29.38 0.94 -15.67
N SER A 216 28.36 0.08 -15.85
CA SER A 216 27.36 0.14 -16.91
C SER A 216 25.92 0.24 -16.39
N HIS A 217 25.70 0.52 -15.11
CA HIS A 217 24.34 0.52 -14.54
C HIS A 217 24.15 1.56 -13.44
N VAL A 218 23.05 2.33 -13.55
CA VAL A 218 22.58 3.29 -12.55
C VAL A 218 21.95 2.57 -11.37
N ALA A 219 22.39 2.91 -10.16
CA ALA A 219 21.76 2.45 -8.94
C ALA A 219 20.35 3.06 -8.84
N VAL A 220 19.31 2.23 -8.86
CA VAL A 220 17.91 2.67 -8.78
C VAL A 220 17.21 2.11 -7.55
N ALA A 221 16.15 2.80 -7.12
CA ALA A 221 15.23 2.31 -6.10
C ALA A 221 13.79 2.59 -6.51
N PRO A 222 12.81 1.83 -5.98
CA PRO A 222 11.41 2.23 -6.00
C PRO A 222 11.21 3.70 -5.61
N ASP A 223 10.31 4.39 -6.29
CA ASP A 223 9.99 5.81 -6.10
C ASP A 223 8.96 6.07 -4.97
N GLY A 224 8.86 5.13 -4.02
CA GLY A 224 7.90 5.15 -2.91
C GLY A 224 6.52 4.62 -3.29
N ASN A 225 5.64 4.44 -2.30
CA ASN A 225 4.29 3.96 -2.56
C ASN A 225 3.40 5.01 -3.26
N GLY A 226 3.77 6.30 -3.18
CA GLY A 226 3.14 7.38 -3.94
C GLY A 226 3.45 7.31 -5.44
N GLY A 227 4.54 6.64 -5.86
CA GLY A 227 4.82 6.33 -7.27
C GLY A 227 3.65 5.64 -8.00
N LEU A 228 2.70 5.11 -7.22
CA LEU A 228 1.36 4.73 -7.63
C LEU A 228 0.72 5.65 -8.67
N TYR A 229 0.70 6.96 -8.44
CA TYR A 229 -0.10 7.85 -9.29
C TYR A 229 0.44 7.90 -10.72
N ALA A 230 1.76 8.09 -10.86
CA ALA A 230 2.41 7.99 -12.17
C ALA A 230 2.24 6.58 -12.77
N ALA A 231 2.37 5.53 -11.96
CA ALA A 231 2.22 4.14 -12.40
C ALA A 231 0.83 3.84 -12.99
N THR A 232 -0.23 4.44 -12.46
CA THR A 232 -1.59 4.26 -13.01
C THR A 232 -1.79 4.91 -14.38
N ARG A 233 -0.95 5.90 -14.74
CA ARG A 233 -0.89 6.54 -16.05
C ARG A 233 0.07 5.84 -17.02
N SER A 234 0.93 4.96 -16.52
CA SER A 234 1.86 4.21 -17.36
C SER A 234 1.13 3.16 -18.20
N PRO A 235 1.58 2.90 -19.44
CA PRO A 235 1.05 1.82 -20.27
C PRO A 235 1.19 0.45 -19.59
N LEU A 236 0.12 -0.35 -19.62
CA LEU A 236 0.11 -1.73 -19.14
C LEU A 236 0.87 -2.68 -20.09
N SER A 237 1.05 -2.28 -21.34
CA SER A 237 1.78 -3.03 -22.36
C SER A 237 2.60 -2.09 -23.24
N PRO A 238 3.84 -2.45 -23.63
CA PRO A 238 4.64 -1.65 -24.55
C PRO A 238 4.00 -1.52 -25.95
N ASN A 239 3.10 -2.44 -26.31
CA ASN A 239 2.44 -2.48 -27.62
C ASN A 239 1.19 -1.58 -27.69
N ASP A 240 0.65 -1.15 -26.55
CA ASP A 240 -0.53 -0.27 -26.49
C ASP A 240 -0.29 0.82 -25.44
N LYS A 241 0.22 1.96 -25.91
CA LYS A 241 0.51 3.13 -25.07
C LYS A 241 -0.75 3.79 -24.51
N SER A 242 -1.94 3.51 -25.04
CA SER A 242 -3.19 4.11 -24.59
C SER A 242 -3.84 3.34 -23.44
N HIS A 243 -3.49 2.06 -23.29
CA HIS A 243 -4.06 1.21 -22.27
C HIS A 243 -3.27 1.28 -20.96
N THR A 244 -3.79 2.06 -20.02
CA THR A 244 -3.27 2.32 -18.67
C THR A 244 -4.27 1.84 -17.61
N VAL A 245 -3.89 1.80 -16.34
CA VAL A 245 -4.83 1.51 -15.24
C VAL A 245 -6.00 2.50 -15.24
N LEU A 246 -5.73 3.80 -15.38
CA LEU A 246 -6.80 4.82 -15.41
C LEU A 246 -7.76 4.63 -16.60
N SER A 247 -7.22 4.24 -17.77
CA SER A 247 -8.06 3.95 -18.94
C SER A 247 -8.92 2.68 -18.75
N ASP A 248 -8.39 1.65 -18.08
CA ASP A 248 -9.12 0.40 -17.81
C ASP A 248 -10.22 0.63 -16.76
N LEU A 249 -9.92 1.41 -15.70
CA LEU A 249 -10.93 1.88 -14.73
C LEU A 249 -12.09 2.58 -15.45
N ALA A 250 -11.80 3.51 -16.35
CA ALA A 250 -12.81 4.22 -17.13
C ALA A 250 -13.60 3.28 -18.05
N LYS A 251 -12.92 2.39 -18.78
CA LYS A 251 -13.54 1.39 -19.67
C LYS A 251 -14.48 0.45 -18.93
N ARG A 252 -14.11 0.05 -17.71
CA ARG A 252 -14.90 -0.81 -16.81
C ARG A 252 -15.97 -0.04 -16.03
N LYS A 253 -16.05 1.28 -16.17
CA LYS A 253 -16.98 2.17 -15.43
C LYS A 253 -16.78 2.11 -13.91
N ILE A 254 -15.54 1.91 -13.48
CA ILE A 254 -15.17 1.95 -12.07
C ILE A 254 -15.18 3.40 -11.62
N LEU A 255 -15.94 3.69 -10.57
CA LEU A 255 -16.08 5.01 -9.98
C LEU A 255 -15.25 5.16 -8.70
N TYR A 256 -15.05 4.04 -7.99
CA TYR A 256 -14.44 4.01 -6.67
C TYR A 256 -13.31 2.98 -6.62
N VAL A 257 -12.18 3.38 -6.04
CA VAL A 257 -10.99 2.54 -5.91
C VAL A 257 -10.61 2.44 -4.44
N HIS A 258 -10.53 1.21 -3.93
CA HIS A 258 -9.94 0.93 -2.63
C HIS A 258 -8.45 0.60 -2.80
N ALA A 259 -7.57 1.46 -2.30
CA ALA A 259 -6.13 1.25 -2.32
C ALA A 259 -5.63 0.77 -0.95
N TYR A 260 -4.79 -0.26 -0.92
CA TYR A 260 -4.26 -0.79 0.34
C TYR A 260 -2.84 -1.38 0.21
N CYS A 261 -2.16 -1.54 1.34
CA CYS A 261 -0.83 -2.16 1.42
C CYS A 261 -0.92 -3.68 1.60
N VAL A 262 -0.05 -4.42 0.89
CA VAL A 262 -0.04 -5.89 0.89
C VAL A 262 0.19 -6.54 2.25
N ASP A 263 0.79 -5.81 3.20
CA ASP A 263 1.33 -6.41 4.42
C ASP A 263 0.39 -6.46 5.61
N ASN A 264 -0.84 -6.00 5.49
CA ASN A 264 -1.85 -6.15 6.54
C ASN A 264 -2.61 -7.47 6.37
N CYS A 265 -2.40 -8.46 7.24
CA CYS A 265 -3.10 -9.76 7.13
C CYS A 265 -4.60 -9.64 7.42
N LEU A 266 -5.03 -8.62 8.16
CA LEU A 266 -6.44 -8.35 8.51
C LEU A 266 -7.16 -7.44 7.52
N VAL A 267 -6.54 -7.05 6.41
CA VAL A 267 -7.13 -6.07 5.48
C VAL A 267 -8.49 -6.53 4.94
N ARG A 268 -9.53 -5.72 5.16
CA ARG A 268 -10.84 -5.91 4.52
C ARG A 268 -10.80 -5.37 3.09
N VAL A 269 -10.37 -6.22 2.16
CA VAL A 269 -10.22 -5.86 0.75
C VAL A 269 -11.59 -5.49 0.16
N ALA A 270 -11.69 -4.28 -0.41
CA ALA A 270 -12.95 -3.70 -0.91
C ALA A 270 -14.03 -3.57 0.17
N ASP A 271 -13.65 -3.24 1.41
CA ASP A 271 -14.59 -3.12 2.53
C ASP A 271 -15.85 -2.30 2.19
N PRO A 272 -17.04 -2.93 2.15
CA PRO A 272 -18.27 -2.23 1.83
C PRO A 272 -18.64 -1.16 2.86
N VAL A 273 -18.23 -1.28 4.13
CA VAL A 273 -18.48 -0.24 5.14
C VAL A 273 -17.67 1.01 4.80
N PHE A 274 -16.37 0.87 4.57
CA PHE A 274 -15.53 2.01 4.19
C PHE A 274 -15.91 2.64 2.85
N LEU A 275 -16.25 1.82 1.85
CA LEU A 275 -16.77 2.29 0.56
C LEU A 275 -18.05 3.11 0.76
N GLY A 276 -19.05 2.55 1.46
CA GLY A 276 -20.32 3.23 1.65
C GLY A 276 -20.23 4.48 2.51
N TYR A 277 -19.37 4.49 3.54
CA TYR A 277 -19.04 5.68 4.31
C TYR A 277 -18.50 6.79 3.39
N SER A 278 -17.50 6.45 2.56
CA SER A 278 -16.84 7.41 1.66
C SER A 278 -17.80 7.96 0.59
N ILE A 279 -18.64 7.08 0.02
CA ILE A 279 -19.69 7.45 -0.95
C ILE A 279 -20.73 8.36 -0.31
N GLN A 280 -21.22 8.03 0.90
CA GLN A 280 -22.21 8.84 1.61
C GLN A 280 -21.66 10.23 1.96
N LYS A 281 -20.37 10.32 2.29
CA LYS A 281 -19.66 11.59 2.53
C LYS A 281 -19.35 12.36 1.25
N GLN A 282 -19.62 11.79 0.08
CA GLN A 282 -19.24 12.34 -1.22
C GLN A 282 -17.73 12.64 -1.30
N ALA A 283 -16.92 11.84 -0.61
CA ALA A 283 -15.49 12.07 -0.51
C ALA A 283 -14.81 11.85 -1.86
N ASP A 284 -13.84 12.69 -2.20
CA ASP A 284 -12.97 12.47 -3.37
C ASP A 284 -11.86 11.47 -3.03
N CYS A 285 -11.43 11.52 -1.76
CA CYS A 285 -10.46 10.65 -1.13
C CYS A 285 -10.84 10.43 0.34
N ALA A 286 -10.60 9.24 0.88
CA ALA A 286 -10.77 8.98 2.31
C ALA A 286 -9.66 8.08 2.86
N ALA A 287 -9.44 8.13 4.17
CA ALA A 287 -8.50 7.27 4.86
C ALA A 287 -9.17 6.45 5.96
N LYS A 288 -8.79 5.18 6.05
CA LYS A 288 -9.10 4.34 7.19
C LYS A 288 -7.97 4.44 8.21
N VAL A 289 -8.33 4.58 9.48
CA VAL A 289 -7.39 4.73 10.60
C VAL A 289 -7.74 3.79 11.73
N VAL A 290 -6.74 3.50 12.57
CA VAL A 290 -6.95 2.84 13.86
C VAL A 290 -6.50 3.75 14.99
N PRO A 291 -7.05 3.60 16.21
CA PRO A 291 -6.54 4.31 17.36
C PRO A 291 -5.06 4.00 17.60
N LYS A 292 -4.22 5.03 17.53
CA LYS A 292 -2.87 5.04 18.11
C LYS A 292 -3.04 5.19 19.62
N THR A 293 -2.54 4.22 20.37
CA THR A 293 -2.73 4.15 21.84
C THR A 293 -1.46 4.49 22.61
N GLN A 294 -0.29 4.34 21.98
CA GLN A 294 1.01 4.64 22.58
C GLN A 294 1.69 5.80 21.83
N PRO A 295 2.23 6.81 22.54
CA PRO A 295 2.96 7.91 21.91
C PRO A 295 4.08 7.44 20.97
N THR A 296 4.77 6.37 21.38
CA THR A 296 5.94 5.79 20.69
C THR A 296 5.60 4.79 19.60
N GLU A 297 4.32 4.57 19.29
CA GLU A 297 3.95 3.70 18.16
C GLU A 297 4.43 4.33 16.83
N SER A 298 5.20 3.55 16.06
CA SER A 298 5.80 3.93 14.78
C SER A 298 4.79 3.91 13.64
N VAL A 299 3.75 4.73 13.78
CA VAL A 299 2.67 4.90 12.79
C VAL A 299 2.50 6.38 12.49
N GLY A 300 2.39 6.73 11.22
CA GLY A 300 1.99 8.07 10.79
C GLY A 300 0.56 8.37 11.26
N VAL A 301 0.28 9.62 11.60
CA VAL A 301 -1.04 10.04 12.09
C VAL A 301 -1.70 10.97 11.10
N VAL A 302 -2.97 10.73 10.78
CA VAL A 302 -3.79 11.67 10.01
C VAL A 302 -4.06 12.88 10.91
N ALA A 303 -3.73 14.06 10.40
CA ALA A 303 -3.78 15.33 11.11
C ALA A 303 -4.07 16.48 10.13
N CYS A 304 -4.18 17.70 10.66
CA CYS A 304 -4.27 18.91 9.85
C CYS A 304 -2.97 19.71 9.94
N ARG A 305 -2.44 20.12 8.79
CA ARG A 305 -1.36 21.10 8.70
C ARG A 305 -1.96 22.38 8.13
N GLY A 306 -2.22 23.37 9.00
CA GLY A 306 -3.08 24.49 8.65
C GLY A 306 -4.53 24.04 8.41
N ASP A 307 -5.10 24.40 7.26
CA ASP A 307 -6.45 24.02 6.82
C ASP A 307 -6.50 22.73 5.99
N LYS A 308 -5.35 22.10 5.74
CA LYS A 308 -5.23 20.93 4.86
C LYS A 308 -5.03 19.64 5.66
N TYR A 309 -5.65 18.56 5.19
CA TYR A 309 -5.40 17.22 5.71
C TYR A 309 -4.03 16.71 5.27
N SER A 310 -3.32 16.05 6.18
CA SER A 310 -2.01 15.44 5.91
C SER A 310 -1.80 14.21 6.79
N VAL A 311 -0.81 13.39 6.46
CA VAL A 311 -0.26 12.42 7.40
C VAL A 311 1.05 12.98 7.93
N VAL A 312 1.20 13.00 9.25
CA VAL A 312 2.44 13.36 9.91
C VAL A 312 3.13 12.07 10.29
N GLU A 313 4.27 11.78 9.66
CA GLU A 313 5.03 10.58 9.95
C GLU A 313 5.59 10.61 11.37
N TYR A 314 5.79 9.42 11.95
CA TYR A 314 6.28 9.29 13.33
C TYR A 314 7.69 9.89 13.53
N SER A 315 8.46 10.06 12.45
CA SER A 315 9.76 10.76 12.46
C SER A 315 9.65 12.28 12.42
N GLU A 316 8.46 12.83 12.11
CA GLU A 316 8.21 14.27 11.98
C GLU A 316 7.40 14.83 13.15
N ILE A 317 6.68 13.98 13.89
CA ILE A 317 5.90 14.39 15.06
C ILE A 317 6.82 14.68 16.26
N SER A 318 6.63 15.83 16.91
CA SER A 318 7.40 16.16 18.11
C SER A 318 6.98 15.28 19.30
N LYS A 319 7.87 15.13 20.29
CA LYS A 319 7.54 14.40 21.53
C LYS A 319 6.30 14.98 22.23
N GLU A 320 6.22 16.31 22.30
CA GLU A 320 5.08 17.00 22.91
C GLU A 320 3.77 16.70 22.17
N GLN A 321 3.79 16.72 20.83
CA GLN A 321 2.62 16.37 20.03
C GLN A 321 2.23 14.90 20.19
N ALA A 322 3.20 13.99 20.17
CA ALA A 322 2.96 12.55 20.32
C ALA A 322 2.39 12.18 21.70
N GLU A 323 2.77 12.92 22.75
CA GLU A 323 2.31 12.72 24.12
C GLU A 323 1.04 13.55 24.46
N ARG A 324 0.66 14.52 23.61
CA ARG A 324 -0.52 15.37 23.82
C ARG A 324 -1.78 14.52 23.95
N ARG A 325 -2.55 14.78 25.00
CA ARG A 325 -3.82 14.10 25.27
C ARG A 325 -5.01 15.03 25.07
N ASP A 326 -6.10 14.46 24.59
CA ASP A 326 -7.39 15.13 24.56
C ASP A 326 -7.92 15.25 26.00
N PRO A 327 -8.27 16.47 26.47
CA PRO A 327 -8.67 16.69 27.85
C PRO A 327 -10.05 16.12 28.21
N LYS A 328 -10.91 15.83 27.22
CA LYS A 328 -12.25 15.26 27.45
C LYS A 328 -12.19 13.75 27.60
N THR A 329 -11.35 13.08 26.82
CA THR A 329 -11.30 11.62 26.71
C THR A 329 -10.09 10.98 27.38
N GLY A 330 -9.02 11.75 27.62
CA GLY A 330 -7.73 11.25 28.13
C GLY A 330 -6.91 10.46 27.11
N GLN A 331 -7.43 10.27 25.89
CA GLN A 331 -6.76 9.59 24.79
C GLN A 331 -5.70 10.49 24.15
N LEU A 332 -4.84 9.94 23.29
CA LEU A 332 -3.92 10.78 22.52
C LEU A 332 -4.72 11.72 21.60
N ALA A 333 -4.30 12.98 21.52
CA ALA A 333 -4.91 13.93 20.60
C ALA A 333 -4.61 13.54 19.15
N PHE A 334 -3.36 13.18 18.87
CA PHE A 334 -2.91 12.62 17.59
C PHE A 334 -3.10 11.09 17.58
N ARG A 335 -4.35 10.64 17.54
CA ARG A 335 -4.69 9.20 17.61
C ARG A 335 -5.08 8.53 16.30
N ALA A 336 -5.28 9.27 15.22
CA ALA A 336 -5.75 8.70 13.95
C ALA A 336 -4.59 8.01 13.19
N GLY A 337 -4.19 6.82 13.64
CA GLY A 337 -3.08 6.05 13.06
C GLY A 337 -3.40 5.57 11.65
N ASN A 338 -2.63 6.04 10.67
CA ASN A 338 -2.78 5.67 9.26
C ASN A 338 -2.37 4.21 9.03
N ILE A 339 -3.30 3.41 8.49
CA ILE A 339 -3.06 1.99 8.19
C ILE A 339 -2.87 1.73 6.69
N ALA A 340 -2.59 2.77 5.90
CA ALA A 340 -2.40 2.70 4.45
C ALA A 340 -3.57 1.98 3.73
N ASN A 341 -4.79 2.32 4.12
CA ASN A 341 -6.05 1.89 3.47
C ASN A 341 -6.81 3.15 3.07
N HIS A 342 -6.92 3.39 1.78
CA HIS A 342 -7.44 4.64 1.21
C HIS A 342 -8.55 4.36 0.20
N PHE A 343 -9.48 5.29 0.14
CA PHE A 343 -10.51 5.35 -0.88
C PHE A 343 -10.16 6.47 -1.84
N TYR A 344 -10.36 6.27 -3.12
CA TYR A 344 -10.30 7.32 -4.12
C TYR A 344 -11.49 7.21 -5.07
N THR A 345 -12.00 8.35 -5.52
CA THR A 345 -12.77 8.36 -6.76
C THR A 345 -11.83 8.24 -7.95
N THR A 346 -12.27 7.57 -9.02
CA THR A 346 -11.52 7.54 -10.29
C THR A 346 -11.28 8.95 -10.82
N ALA A 347 -12.24 9.87 -10.60
CA ALA A 347 -12.10 11.28 -10.96
C ALA A 347 -10.92 11.94 -10.24
N TYR A 348 -10.78 11.72 -8.93
CA TYR A 348 -9.67 12.26 -8.14
C TYR A 348 -8.32 11.69 -8.57
N LEU A 349 -8.23 10.38 -8.83
CA LEU A 349 -6.99 9.76 -9.35
C LEU A 349 -6.53 10.39 -10.67
N ASN A 350 -7.46 10.74 -11.56
CA ASN A 350 -7.15 11.46 -12.80
C ASN A 350 -6.68 12.91 -12.57
N GLN A 351 -7.02 13.53 -11.44
CA GLN A 351 -6.61 14.90 -11.14
C GLN A 351 -5.21 14.99 -10.54
N VAL A 352 -4.66 13.91 -9.99
CA VAL A 352 -3.36 13.93 -9.29
C VAL A 352 -2.22 14.50 -10.15
N GLU A 353 -2.22 14.21 -11.45
CA GLU A 353 -1.21 14.73 -12.39
C GLU A 353 -1.14 16.27 -12.37
N LYS A 354 -2.26 16.96 -12.15
CA LYS A 354 -2.34 18.42 -12.19
C LYS A 354 -1.56 19.12 -11.09
N PHE A 355 -1.30 18.42 -9.99
CA PHE A 355 -0.59 18.95 -8.81
C PHE A 355 0.59 18.06 -8.42
N GLU A 356 0.96 17.08 -9.24
CA GLU A 356 2.09 16.17 -8.95
C GLU A 356 3.42 16.96 -8.85
N ASP A 357 3.58 18.01 -9.66
CA ASP A 357 4.71 18.93 -9.59
C ASP A 357 4.75 19.74 -8.28
N ASP A 358 3.65 19.80 -7.51
CA ASP A 358 3.56 20.43 -6.19
C ASP A 358 3.90 19.45 -5.04
N LEU A 359 3.96 18.14 -5.29
CA LEU A 359 4.41 17.15 -4.32
C LEU A 359 5.94 17.20 -4.13
N ALA A 360 6.40 17.03 -2.89
CA ALA A 360 7.82 16.93 -2.57
C ALA A 360 8.16 15.47 -2.25
N PHE A 361 9.27 14.99 -2.81
CA PHE A 361 9.77 13.66 -2.47
C PHE A 361 10.48 13.70 -1.12
N HIS A 362 10.29 12.65 -0.33
CA HIS A 362 10.89 12.46 0.98
C HIS A 362 12.30 11.89 0.84
N ILE A 363 13.24 12.43 1.63
CA ILE A 363 14.65 12.04 1.61
C ILE A 363 14.90 10.90 2.60
N ALA A 364 15.21 9.71 2.06
CA ALA A 364 15.66 8.58 2.86
C ALA A 364 17.17 8.37 2.71
N ARG A 365 17.96 8.77 3.72
CA ARG A 365 19.42 8.57 3.74
C ARG A 365 19.76 7.09 3.95
N LYS A 366 20.53 6.48 3.05
CA LYS A 366 20.83 5.03 3.04
C LYS A 366 22.29 4.73 2.77
N LYS A 367 22.68 3.50 3.12
CA LYS A 367 23.94 2.85 2.70
C LYS A 367 23.68 2.21 1.34
N ILE A 368 24.10 2.87 0.27
CA ILE A 368 23.82 2.49 -1.11
C ILE A 368 25.10 1.91 -1.71
N PRO A 369 25.15 0.58 -1.96
CA PRO A 369 26.26 -0.01 -2.70
C PRO A 369 26.43 0.69 -4.04
N HIS A 370 27.67 1.00 -4.40
CA HIS A 370 28.01 1.77 -5.59
C HIS A 370 29.40 1.36 -6.09
N ILE A 371 29.81 1.86 -7.25
CA ILE A 371 31.21 1.82 -7.67
C ILE A 371 31.95 3.08 -7.25
N ASP A 372 33.22 2.91 -6.90
CA ASP A 372 34.14 4.03 -6.80
C ASP A 372 34.39 4.61 -8.21
N LEU A 373 34.22 5.92 -8.39
CA LEU A 373 34.36 6.51 -9.71
C LEU A 373 35.83 6.55 -10.16
N GLU A 374 36.81 6.56 -9.28
CA GLU A 374 38.24 6.60 -9.64
C GLU A 374 38.76 5.23 -10.07
N THR A 375 38.41 4.18 -9.31
CA THR A 375 38.93 2.83 -9.53
C THR A 375 37.99 1.93 -10.33
N GLY A 376 36.68 2.21 -10.32
CA GLY A 376 35.65 1.32 -10.86
C GLY A 376 35.29 0.13 -9.97
N GLU A 377 35.88 0.03 -8.78
CA GLU A 377 35.66 -1.08 -7.86
C GLU A 377 34.34 -0.95 -7.10
N PHE A 378 33.71 -2.09 -6.80
CA PHE A 378 32.48 -2.15 -6.02
C PHE A 378 32.72 -1.82 -4.54
N VAL A 379 31.90 -0.93 -3.98
CA VAL A 379 31.99 -0.45 -2.60
C VAL A 379 30.68 -0.72 -1.86
N LYS A 380 30.79 -1.42 -0.73
CA LYS A 380 29.70 -1.58 0.25
C LYS A 380 29.91 -0.61 1.42
N PRO A 381 29.18 0.51 1.49
CA PRO A 381 29.46 1.58 2.45
C PRO A 381 29.08 1.19 3.89
N SER A 382 29.90 1.62 4.85
CA SER A 382 29.68 1.39 6.29
C SER A 382 28.78 2.43 6.96
N LYS A 383 28.68 3.63 6.37
CA LYS A 383 27.83 4.77 6.77
C LYS A 383 26.95 5.21 5.59
N PRO A 384 25.83 5.91 5.82
CA PRO A 384 25.04 6.46 4.72
C PRO A 384 25.88 7.34 3.79
N ASN A 385 25.87 7.03 2.49
CA ASN A 385 26.63 7.71 1.44
C ASN A 385 25.74 8.39 0.40
N GLY A 386 24.44 8.08 0.41
CA GLY A 386 23.47 8.64 -0.52
C GLY A 386 22.06 8.65 0.04
N MET A 387 21.14 9.04 -0.82
CA MET A 387 19.72 9.16 -0.55
C MET A 387 18.89 8.42 -1.60
N LYS A 388 17.73 7.95 -1.15
CA LYS A 388 16.60 7.55 -1.99
C LYS A 388 15.52 8.60 -1.83
N LEU A 389 14.83 8.90 -2.93
CA LEU A 389 13.73 9.84 -2.96
C LEU A 389 12.44 9.03 -3.14
N GLU A 390 11.51 9.19 -2.22
CA GLU A 390 10.25 8.42 -2.18
C GLU A 390 9.06 9.39 -2.07
N MET A 391 8.01 9.14 -2.84
CA MET A 391 6.73 9.83 -2.65
C MET A 391 5.82 8.97 -1.79
N PHE A 392 5.02 9.58 -0.92
CA PHE A 392 4.06 8.83 -0.12
C PHE A 392 2.64 8.93 -0.70
N VAL A 393 1.91 7.81 -0.66
CA VAL A 393 0.54 7.66 -1.18
C VAL A 393 -0.50 8.52 -0.46
N PHE A 394 -0.13 9.17 0.65
CA PHE A 394 -1.01 10.09 1.36
C PHE A 394 -0.65 11.56 1.14
N ASP A 395 0.42 11.87 0.41
CA ASP A 395 0.85 13.25 0.13
C ASP A 395 -0.16 14.00 -0.75
N VAL A 396 -1.13 13.30 -1.32
CA VAL A 396 -2.25 13.90 -2.07
C VAL A 396 -3.37 14.43 -1.19
N PHE A 397 -3.47 14.05 0.09
CA PHE A 397 -4.59 14.48 0.97
C PHE A 397 -4.79 16.00 1.03
N PRO A 398 -3.73 16.84 1.02
CA PRO A 398 -3.86 18.30 1.03
C PRO A 398 -4.58 18.90 -0.20
N TYR A 399 -4.78 18.12 -1.27
CA TYR A 399 -5.37 18.56 -2.54
C TYR A 399 -6.81 18.08 -2.75
N THR A 400 -7.38 17.45 -1.73
CA THR A 400 -8.76 16.96 -1.74
C THR A 400 -9.74 18.12 -1.54
N GLU A 401 -10.89 18.11 -2.23
CA GLU A 401 -11.98 19.05 -1.90
C GLU A 401 -12.80 18.51 -0.73
N ARG A 402 -13.07 17.19 -0.74
CA ARG A 402 -13.79 16.48 0.32
C ARG A 402 -13.00 15.26 0.77
N PHE A 403 -12.38 15.37 1.94
CA PHE A 403 -11.70 14.27 2.62
C PHE A 403 -12.58 13.69 3.72
N ALA A 404 -12.50 12.37 3.93
CA ALA A 404 -13.20 11.70 5.03
C ALA A 404 -12.26 10.73 5.76
N VAL A 405 -12.50 10.51 7.05
CA VAL A 405 -11.70 9.60 7.88
C VAL A 405 -12.61 8.62 8.61
N LEU A 406 -12.34 7.32 8.47
CA LEU A 406 -13.06 6.26 9.17
C LEU A 406 -12.14 5.56 10.17
N GLU A 407 -12.47 5.67 11.46
CA GLU A 407 -11.81 4.92 12.53
C GLU A 407 -12.42 3.51 12.64
N VAL A 408 -11.55 2.49 12.57
CA VAL A 408 -11.92 1.06 12.71
C VAL A 408 -11.22 0.39 13.89
N GLU A 409 -11.73 -0.79 14.27
CA GLU A 409 -11.12 -1.60 15.32
C GLU A 409 -9.84 -2.29 14.81
N ARG A 410 -8.69 -2.00 15.43
CA ARG A 410 -7.39 -2.60 15.06
C ARG A 410 -7.44 -4.13 14.97
N LYS A 411 -7.97 -4.79 16.00
CA LYS A 411 -8.08 -6.26 16.05
C LYS A 411 -8.92 -6.84 14.91
N GLU A 412 -9.78 -6.04 14.28
CA GLU A 412 -10.64 -6.48 13.17
C GLU A 412 -10.03 -6.16 11.80
N GLU A 413 -9.13 -5.18 11.68
CA GLU A 413 -8.76 -4.63 10.38
C GLU A 413 -7.29 -4.28 10.20
N PHE A 414 -6.43 -4.40 11.22
CA PHE A 414 -5.02 -4.05 11.11
C PHE A 414 -4.10 -4.91 11.99
N SER A 415 -3.34 -5.78 11.32
CA SER A 415 -2.18 -6.47 11.88
C SER A 415 -1.11 -6.57 10.78
N PRO A 416 -0.10 -5.67 10.79
CA PRO A 416 0.87 -5.58 9.71
C PRO A 416 2.04 -6.55 9.88
N LEU A 417 2.57 -7.04 8.76
CA LEU A 417 3.77 -7.87 8.70
C LEU A 417 4.97 -7.04 8.26
N LYS A 418 5.77 -6.53 9.20
CA LYS A 418 6.89 -5.61 8.94
C LYS A 418 8.26 -6.20 9.31
N ASN A 419 8.30 -7.01 10.38
CA ASN A 419 9.52 -7.43 11.05
C ASN A 419 9.77 -8.93 10.90
N ALA A 420 11.03 -9.32 11.11
CA ALA A 420 11.45 -10.72 11.06
C ALA A 420 10.75 -11.56 12.13
N PRO A 421 10.64 -12.89 11.93
CA PRO A 421 10.13 -13.82 12.95
C PRO A 421 10.79 -13.63 14.32
N GLY A 422 9.98 -13.71 15.38
CA GLY A 422 10.45 -13.65 16.77
C GLY A 422 10.84 -12.26 17.28
N THR A 423 10.40 -11.18 16.61
CA THR A 423 10.64 -9.80 17.10
C THR A 423 9.59 -9.36 18.12
N GLY A 424 8.43 -10.02 18.18
CA GLY A 424 7.35 -9.79 19.13
C GLY A 424 6.44 -8.62 18.79
N SER A 425 6.58 -8.03 17.61
CA SER A 425 5.75 -6.92 17.12
C SER A 425 5.75 -6.89 15.59
N ASP A 426 4.58 -6.82 14.98
CA ASP A 426 4.39 -6.76 13.52
C ASP A 426 5.19 -7.83 12.76
N ASP A 427 5.20 -9.06 13.27
CA ASP A 427 5.92 -10.21 12.73
C ASP A 427 4.93 -11.33 12.31
N PRO A 428 5.40 -12.45 11.73
CA PRO A 428 4.51 -13.55 11.35
C PRO A 428 3.70 -14.10 12.51
N GLU A 429 4.29 -14.22 13.70
CA GLU A 429 3.65 -14.75 14.89
C GLU A 429 2.51 -13.86 15.38
N THR A 430 2.71 -12.53 15.46
CA THR A 430 1.64 -11.59 15.81
C THR A 430 0.55 -11.57 14.75
N SER A 431 0.93 -11.58 13.47
CA SER A 431 -0.01 -11.59 12.34
C SER A 431 -0.91 -12.83 12.34
N ARG A 432 -0.33 -14.00 12.61
CA ARG A 432 -1.04 -15.28 12.72
C ARG A 432 -1.99 -15.28 13.91
N ALA A 433 -1.51 -14.85 15.08
CA ALA A 433 -2.30 -14.82 16.31
C ALA A 433 -3.51 -13.89 16.18
N ASP A 434 -3.32 -12.69 15.63
CA ASP A 434 -4.40 -11.71 15.46
C ASP A 434 -5.50 -12.21 14.52
N LEU A 435 -5.10 -12.88 13.42
CA LEU A 435 -6.01 -13.42 12.41
C LEU A 435 -6.83 -14.60 12.96
N LEU A 436 -6.20 -15.54 13.67
CA LEU A 436 -6.92 -16.64 14.33
C LEU A 436 -7.82 -16.14 15.47
N ALA A 437 -7.37 -15.14 16.23
CA ALA A 437 -8.18 -14.51 17.25
C ALA A 437 -9.42 -13.81 16.66
N GLN A 438 -9.29 -13.23 15.46
CA GLN A 438 -10.43 -12.66 14.73
C GLN A 438 -11.46 -13.73 14.38
N HIS A 439 -11.02 -14.87 13.83
CA HIS A 439 -11.95 -15.96 13.49
C HIS A 439 -12.65 -16.55 14.71
N LYS A 440 -11.93 -16.70 15.82
CA LYS A 440 -12.55 -17.06 17.10
C LYS A 440 -13.67 -16.09 17.46
N ARG A 441 -13.43 -14.78 17.35
CA ARG A 441 -14.47 -13.76 17.59
C ARG A 441 -15.63 -13.85 16.60
N PHE A 442 -15.39 -14.25 15.35
CA PHE A 442 -16.48 -14.45 14.38
C PHE A 442 -17.42 -15.57 14.85
N LEU A 443 -16.86 -16.71 15.23
CA LEU A 443 -17.63 -17.86 15.74
C LEU A 443 -18.36 -17.54 17.05
N GLU A 444 -17.69 -16.86 17.98
CA GLU A 444 -18.29 -16.46 19.26
C GLU A 444 -19.42 -15.44 19.07
N ARG A 445 -19.25 -14.46 18.16
CA ARG A 445 -20.34 -13.51 17.78
C ARG A 445 -21.54 -14.23 17.17
N ALA A 446 -21.31 -15.34 16.45
CA ALA A 446 -22.37 -16.19 15.92
C ALA A 446 -23.02 -17.13 16.98
N GLY A 447 -22.53 -17.10 18.22
CA GLY A 447 -23.08 -17.83 19.35
C GLY A 447 -22.50 -19.23 19.56
N ALA A 448 -21.33 -19.52 19.00
CA ALA A 448 -20.57 -20.73 19.32
C ALA A 448 -19.63 -20.51 20.53
N THR A 449 -19.12 -21.61 21.08
CA THR A 449 -18.06 -21.61 22.09
C THR A 449 -16.80 -22.24 21.48
N VAL A 450 -15.64 -21.60 21.59
CA VAL A 450 -14.35 -22.18 21.16
C VAL A 450 -13.51 -22.50 22.39
N LYS A 451 -13.16 -23.77 22.59
CA LYS A 451 -12.36 -24.21 23.76
C LYS A 451 -10.96 -23.56 23.78
N ASP A 452 -10.38 -23.48 24.97
CA ASP A 452 -9.01 -22.99 25.14
C ASP A 452 -8.01 -23.88 24.38
N GLY A 453 -7.05 -23.23 23.70
CA GLY A 453 -6.06 -23.91 22.87
C GLY A 453 -6.56 -24.40 21.50
N VAL A 454 -7.85 -24.21 21.19
CA VAL A 454 -8.40 -24.54 19.86
C VAL A 454 -8.20 -23.37 18.91
N GLU A 455 -7.54 -23.64 17.79
CA GLU A 455 -7.28 -22.68 16.71
C GLU A 455 -8.14 -23.04 15.51
N ILE A 456 -9.06 -22.16 15.14
CA ILE A 456 -9.91 -22.35 13.96
C ILE A 456 -9.64 -21.24 12.97
N GLU A 457 -9.26 -21.65 11.76
CA GLU A 457 -9.19 -20.76 10.62
C GLU A 457 -10.50 -20.83 9.84
N VAL A 458 -11.28 -19.75 9.90
CA VAL A 458 -12.40 -19.52 8.99
C VAL A 458 -11.83 -18.78 7.78
N THR A 459 -11.65 -19.47 6.66
CA THR A 459 -11.08 -18.81 5.47
C THR A 459 -12.04 -17.75 4.91
N PRO A 460 -11.55 -16.80 4.11
CA PRO A 460 -12.41 -15.80 3.49
C PRO A 460 -13.49 -16.40 2.59
N LEU A 461 -13.27 -17.57 1.99
CA LEU A 461 -14.28 -18.27 1.18
C LEU A 461 -15.53 -18.63 1.99
N ALA A 462 -15.36 -18.98 3.27
CA ALA A 462 -16.47 -19.26 4.18
C ALA A 462 -17.15 -17.97 4.66
N SER A 463 -16.37 -16.96 5.03
CA SER A 463 -16.88 -15.71 5.61
C SER A 463 -15.92 -14.54 5.40
N TYR A 464 -16.40 -13.42 4.88
CA TYR A 464 -15.60 -12.23 4.60
C TYR A 464 -15.24 -11.46 5.88
N ALA A 465 -16.23 -11.25 6.75
CA ALA A 465 -16.11 -10.47 7.99
C ALA A 465 -16.92 -11.06 9.16
N GLY A 466 -17.22 -12.35 9.10
CA GLY A 466 -17.99 -13.09 10.11
C GLY A 466 -19.47 -13.27 9.79
N GLU A 467 -19.93 -12.85 8.60
CA GLU A 467 -21.29 -13.12 8.12
C GLU A 467 -21.50 -14.58 7.72
N GLY A 468 -22.74 -15.06 7.74
CA GLY A 468 -23.10 -16.40 7.26
C GLY A 468 -22.79 -17.54 8.23
N LEU A 469 -22.35 -17.22 9.45
CA LEU A 469 -21.96 -18.20 10.47
C LEU A 469 -23.11 -18.57 11.43
N GLU A 470 -24.35 -18.14 11.18
CA GLU A 470 -25.48 -18.33 12.10
C GLU A 470 -25.74 -19.81 12.43
N SER A 471 -25.36 -20.72 11.54
CA SER A 471 -25.49 -22.17 11.72
C SER A 471 -24.61 -22.72 12.85
N VAL A 472 -23.59 -21.99 13.33
CA VAL A 472 -22.72 -22.45 14.43
C VAL A 472 -23.28 -22.18 15.82
N LYS A 473 -24.41 -21.49 15.92
CA LYS A 473 -25.03 -21.12 17.20
C LYS A 473 -25.24 -22.34 18.10
N GLY A 474 -24.70 -22.28 19.32
CA GLY A 474 -24.78 -23.34 20.32
C GLY A 474 -23.77 -24.48 20.15
N LYS A 475 -22.97 -24.49 19.08
CA LYS A 475 -21.90 -25.48 18.90
C LYS A 475 -20.71 -25.16 19.81
N THR A 476 -20.01 -26.20 20.25
CA THR A 476 -18.76 -26.06 21.01
C THR A 476 -17.64 -26.67 20.22
N PHE A 477 -16.71 -25.85 19.74
CA PHE A 477 -15.55 -26.27 18.99
C PHE A 477 -14.46 -26.81 19.91
N SER A 478 -14.04 -28.05 19.66
CA SER A 478 -13.04 -28.76 20.48
C SER A 478 -11.81 -29.24 19.70
N LYS A 479 -11.77 -29.05 18.38
CA LYS A 479 -10.65 -29.41 17.52
C LYS A 479 -10.17 -28.20 16.73
N SER A 480 -8.85 -28.06 16.63
CA SER A 480 -8.24 -27.07 15.73
C SER A 480 -8.38 -27.51 14.28
N GLY A 481 -8.49 -26.57 13.35
CA GLY A 481 -8.59 -26.88 11.93
C GLY A 481 -8.89 -25.67 11.06
N VAL A 482 -9.09 -25.93 9.78
CA VAL A 482 -9.45 -24.95 8.74
C VAL A 482 -10.83 -25.28 8.20
N ALA A 483 -11.61 -24.25 7.90
CA ALA A 483 -12.90 -24.37 7.22
C ALA A 483 -12.95 -23.44 5.99
N ASN A 484 -13.10 -24.04 4.81
CA ASN A 484 -13.27 -23.34 3.53
C ASN A 484 -14.73 -23.01 3.22
N SER A 485 -15.64 -23.65 3.93
CA SER A 485 -17.08 -23.47 3.85
C SER A 485 -17.70 -23.49 5.26
N VAL A 486 -18.92 -23.00 5.39
CA VAL A 486 -19.63 -22.99 6.68
C VAL A 486 -19.95 -24.43 7.13
N GLU A 487 -20.20 -25.32 6.17
CA GLU A 487 -20.48 -26.74 6.41
C GLU A 487 -19.27 -27.49 6.97
N GLU A 488 -18.05 -27.13 6.56
CA GLU A 488 -16.81 -27.75 7.07
C GLU A 488 -16.58 -27.50 8.57
N LEU A 489 -17.21 -26.46 9.15
CA LEU A 489 -17.11 -26.18 10.58
C LEU A 489 -17.69 -27.31 11.45
N ASP A 490 -18.63 -28.11 10.92
CA ASP A 490 -19.22 -29.23 11.67
C ASP A 490 -18.20 -30.32 12.03
N ALA A 491 -17.12 -30.44 11.27
CA ALA A 491 -16.05 -31.40 11.55
C ALA A 491 -15.20 -31.02 12.79
N LEU A 492 -15.26 -29.76 13.21
CA LEU A 492 -14.40 -29.17 14.25
C LEU A 492 -15.08 -29.06 15.63
N VAL A 493 -16.37 -29.39 15.72
CA VAL A 493 -17.17 -29.45 16.96
C VAL A 493 -16.63 -30.54 17.89
#